data_AF-A0A5C8RQE7-F1
#
_entry.id   AF-A0A5C8RQE7-F1
#
_cell.length_a   1.000
_cell.length_b   1.000
_cell.length_c   1.000
_cell.angle_alpha   90.00
_cell.angle_beta   90.00
_cell.angle_gamma   90.00
#
_symmetry.space_group_name_H-M   'P 1'
#
loop_
_entity.id
_entity.type
_entity.pdbx_description
1 polymer ?
#
loop_
_entity_poly.entity_id
_entity_poly.type
_entity_poly.pdbx_seq_one_letter_code
_entity_poly.pdbx_strand_id
1 'polypeptide(L)'
;MNAAARPATLANSATREAARSERFGLAYRLGLPIVLWVLFANGATHYRDRHIVPAVGLREVVEAEVASRLCPGLRLDDASFRRFSQDHGINHSDLYQKRSVWLRKDADALERDLRADPEGGCRHMLDLYGRDGPAPHLLAVR
;
A
#
# COMPACT_ATOMS: atom_id res chain seq x y z
N MET A 1 -39.54 29.50 56.90
CA MET A 1 -38.70 28.29 56.72
C MET A 1 -38.21 28.24 55.28
N ASN A 2 -37.01 27.70 55.04
CA ASN A 2 -36.32 27.49 53.75
C ASN A 2 -35.24 28.53 53.36
N ALA A 3 -34.19 28.63 54.19
CA ALA A 3 -32.92 29.29 53.82
C ALA A 3 -31.71 28.33 53.73
N ALA A 4 -31.89 27.01 53.89
CA ALA A 4 -30.78 26.07 54.03
C ALA A 4 -30.46 25.22 52.79
N ALA A 5 -31.24 25.30 51.70
CA ALA A 5 -31.07 24.40 50.54
C ALA A 5 -30.16 24.93 49.41
N ARG A 6 -29.73 26.20 49.49
CA ARG A 6 -28.97 26.88 48.43
C ARG A 6 -27.45 26.58 48.34
N PRO A 7 -26.70 26.30 49.42
CA PRO A 7 -25.26 26.08 49.28
C PRO A 7 -24.92 24.69 48.71
N ALA A 8 -25.71 23.66 49.03
CA ALA A 8 -25.43 22.29 48.61
C ALA A 8 -25.68 22.03 47.11
N THR A 9 -26.61 22.76 46.48
CA THR A 9 -26.92 22.63 45.05
C THR A 9 -25.89 23.32 44.17
N LEU A 10 -25.40 24.50 44.56
CA LEU A 10 -24.33 25.22 43.85
C LEU A 10 -22.96 24.52 43.95
N ALA A 11 -22.65 23.92 45.11
CA ALA A 11 -21.42 23.14 45.27
C ALA A 11 -21.41 21.87 44.40
N ASN A 12 -22.56 21.23 44.23
CA ASN A 12 -22.71 20.04 43.40
C ASN A 12 -22.70 20.33 41.89
N SER A 13 -23.17 21.51 41.46
CA SER A 13 -23.07 21.92 40.06
C SER A 13 -21.64 22.33 39.68
N ALA A 14 -20.97 23.11 40.53
CA ALA A 14 -19.60 23.56 40.30
C ALA A 14 -18.59 22.39 40.22
N THR A 15 -18.75 21.38 41.07
CA THR A 15 -17.91 20.17 41.07
C THR A 15 -18.14 19.29 39.84
N ARG A 16 -19.38 19.18 39.34
CA ARG A 16 -19.69 18.45 38.09
C ARG A 16 -19.17 19.17 36.85
N GLU A 17 -19.20 20.49 36.83
CA GLU A 17 -18.64 21.31 35.75
C GLU A 17 -17.11 21.26 35.73
N ALA A 18 -16.46 21.32 36.89
CA ALA A 18 -15.01 21.13 37.01
C ALA A 18 -14.59 19.72 36.58
N ALA A 19 -15.29 18.67 37.01
CA ALA A 19 -14.99 17.30 36.59
C ALA A 19 -15.24 17.07 35.09
N ARG A 20 -16.20 17.79 34.49
CA ARG A 20 -16.47 17.75 33.04
C ARG A 20 -15.38 18.49 32.27
N SER A 21 -14.97 19.69 32.72
CA SER A 21 -13.91 20.47 32.06
C SER A 21 -12.54 19.78 32.13
N GLU A 22 -12.22 19.13 33.24
CA GLU A 22 -10.99 18.33 33.36
C GLU A 22 -11.01 17.10 32.45
N ARG A 23 -12.15 16.40 32.34
CA ARG A 23 -12.29 15.29 31.38
C ARG A 23 -12.15 15.74 29.93
N PHE A 24 -12.68 16.92 29.58
CA PHE A 24 -12.48 17.50 28.25
C PHE A 24 -11.02 17.93 28.03
N GLY A 25 -10.38 18.56 29.03
CA GLY A 25 -8.98 18.97 28.94
C GLY A 25 -8.03 17.79 28.81
N LEU A 26 -8.31 16.67 29.48
CA LEU A 26 -7.50 15.45 29.43
C LEU A 26 -7.75 14.66 28.14
N ALA A 27 -9.01 14.59 27.67
CA ALA A 27 -9.35 14.05 26.35
C ALA A 27 -8.71 14.87 25.22
N TYR A 28 -8.62 16.19 25.35
CA TYR A 28 -7.95 17.03 24.36
C TYR A 28 -6.42 16.92 24.45
N ARG A 29 -5.84 16.94 25.66
CA ARG A 29 -4.39 16.81 25.87
C ARG A 29 -3.82 15.46 25.45
N LEU A 30 -4.59 14.38 25.53
CA LEU A 30 -4.17 13.06 25.08
C LEU A 30 -4.70 12.72 23.68
N GLY A 31 -5.95 13.05 23.39
CA GLY A 31 -6.59 12.74 22.11
C GLY A 31 -6.02 13.54 20.95
N LEU A 32 -5.77 14.85 21.14
CA LEU A 32 -5.21 15.70 20.08
C LEU A 32 -3.82 15.22 19.61
N PRO A 33 -2.82 14.95 20.48
CA PRO A 33 -1.54 14.46 20.02
C PRO A 33 -1.64 13.06 19.39
N ILE A 34 -2.53 12.19 19.87
CA ILE A 34 -2.75 10.88 19.23
C ILE A 34 -3.31 11.05 17.82
N VAL A 35 -4.33 11.90 17.63
CA VAL A 35 -4.91 12.16 16.30
C VAL A 35 -3.89 12.80 15.36
N LEU A 36 -3.12 13.79 15.84
CA LEU A 36 -2.03 14.39 15.09
C LEU A 36 -0.96 13.37 14.70
N TRP A 37 -0.61 12.47 15.62
CA TRP A 37 0.38 11.42 15.37
C TRP A 37 -0.12 10.43 14.33
N VAL A 38 -1.38 10.01 14.39
CA VAL A 38 -2.00 9.12 13.38
C VAL A 38 -2.04 9.81 12.02
N LEU A 39 -2.47 11.07 11.94
CA LEU A 39 -2.49 11.83 10.68
C LEU A 39 -1.08 12.01 10.12
N PHE A 40 -0.10 12.32 10.96
CA PHE A 40 1.29 12.46 10.55
C PHE A 40 1.88 11.13 10.08
N ALA A 41 1.68 10.04 10.83
CA ALA A 41 2.15 8.71 10.45
C ALA A 41 1.53 8.28 9.12
N ASN A 42 0.21 8.46 8.97
CA ASN A 42 -0.51 8.08 7.75
C ASN A 42 -0.12 8.96 6.55
N GLY A 43 0.08 10.25 6.78
CA GLY A 43 0.61 11.20 5.79
C GLY A 43 2.03 10.86 5.39
N ALA A 44 2.89 10.46 6.33
CA ALA A 44 4.27 10.05 6.08
C ALA A 44 4.35 8.73 5.30
N THR A 45 3.50 7.74 5.59
CA THR A 45 3.38 6.53 4.75
C THR A 45 2.92 6.89 3.35
N HIS A 46 1.88 7.72 3.22
CA HIS A 46 1.37 8.11 1.91
C HIS A 46 2.37 8.96 1.11
N TYR A 47 3.19 9.79 1.79
CA TYR A 47 4.30 10.53 1.18
C TYR A 47 5.42 9.58 0.73
N ARG A 48 5.81 8.62 1.58
CA ARG A 48 6.79 7.59 1.21
C ARG A 48 6.32 6.76 0.02
N ASP A 49 5.07 6.32 -0.01
CA ASP A 49 4.53 5.52 -1.11
C ASP A 49 4.53 6.28 -2.45
N ARG A 50 4.45 7.62 -2.42
CA ARG A 50 4.53 8.45 -3.63
C ARG A 50 5.95 8.84 -4.03
N HIS A 51 6.93 8.75 -3.13
CA HIS A 51 8.27 9.31 -3.36
C HIS A 51 9.39 8.27 -3.26
N ILE A 52 9.10 7.06 -2.80
CA ILE A 52 9.96 5.91 -3.04
C ILE A 52 9.81 5.58 -4.52
N VAL A 53 10.78 6.04 -5.30
CA VAL A 53 10.94 5.62 -6.69
C VAL A 53 11.14 4.10 -6.63
N PRO A 54 10.27 3.28 -7.22
CA PRO A 54 10.53 1.85 -7.32
C PRO A 54 11.89 1.62 -7.95
N ALA A 55 12.53 0.51 -7.60
CA ALA A 55 13.67 0.03 -8.39
C ALA A 55 13.25 0.03 -9.87
N VAL A 56 14.07 0.65 -10.72
CA VAL A 56 13.87 0.64 -12.18
C VAL A 56 13.71 -0.82 -12.60
N GLY A 57 12.76 -1.16 -13.47
CA GLY A 57 12.53 -2.55 -13.85
C GLY A 57 11.59 -3.35 -12.94
N LEU A 58 11.22 -2.84 -11.75
CA LEU A 58 10.38 -3.60 -10.81
C LEU A 58 8.99 -3.88 -11.41
N ARG A 59 8.43 -2.92 -12.15
CA ARG A 59 7.12 -3.07 -12.80
C ARG A 59 7.13 -4.19 -13.83
N GLU A 60 8.15 -4.21 -14.68
CA GLU A 60 8.32 -5.18 -15.76
C GLU A 60 8.42 -6.60 -15.20
N VAL A 61 9.14 -6.77 -14.09
CA VAL A 61 9.27 -8.05 -13.40
C VAL A 61 7.95 -8.51 -12.79
N VAL A 62 7.18 -7.59 -12.21
CA VAL A 62 5.84 -7.85 -11.67
C VAL A 62 4.87 -8.26 -12.78
N GLU A 63 4.88 -7.55 -13.90
CA GLU A 63 4.01 -7.82 -15.03
C GLU A 63 4.30 -9.19 -15.66
N ALA A 64 5.58 -9.54 -15.85
CA ALA A 64 6.00 -10.86 -16.32
C ALA A 64 5.62 -11.96 -15.31
N GLU A 65 5.78 -11.73 -14.01
CA GLU A 65 5.37 -12.68 -12.97
C GLU A 65 3.87 -12.99 -13.05
N VAL A 66 3.03 -11.95 -13.14
CA VAL A 66 1.57 -12.09 -13.29
C VAL A 66 1.22 -12.84 -14.57
N ALA A 67 1.83 -12.48 -15.71
CA ALA A 67 1.63 -13.17 -16.98
C ALA A 67 1.98 -14.67 -16.89
N SER A 68 3.11 -15.02 -16.28
CA SER A 68 3.55 -16.42 -16.16
C SER A 68 2.56 -17.32 -15.39
N ARG A 69 1.73 -16.73 -14.52
CA ARG A 69 0.72 -17.46 -13.74
C ARG A 69 -0.61 -17.59 -14.46
N LEU A 70 -1.01 -16.56 -15.20
CA LEU A 70 -2.32 -16.47 -15.83
C LEU A 70 -2.32 -16.98 -17.28
N CYS A 71 -1.18 -16.90 -17.97
CA CYS A 71 -1.06 -17.26 -19.37
C CYS A 71 -0.64 -18.72 -19.56
N PRO A 72 -1.49 -19.59 -20.14
CA PRO A 72 -1.12 -20.96 -20.43
C PRO A 72 0.06 -21.02 -21.40
N GLY A 73 1.07 -21.82 -21.06
CA GLY A 73 2.24 -22.03 -21.93
C GLY A 73 3.30 -20.93 -21.84
N LEU A 74 3.12 -19.89 -21.01
CA LEU A 74 4.18 -18.96 -20.66
C LEU A 74 4.79 -19.33 -19.30
N ARG A 75 6.10 -19.13 -19.17
CA ARG A 75 6.82 -19.24 -17.90
C ARG A 75 7.83 -18.11 -17.77
N LEU A 76 8.17 -17.78 -16.53
CA LEU A 76 9.36 -16.98 -16.27
C LEU A 76 10.62 -17.76 -16.66
N ASP A 77 11.55 -17.13 -17.34
CA ASP A 77 12.90 -17.68 -17.51
C ASP A 77 13.76 -17.34 -16.29
N ASP A 78 14.05 -18.34 -15.44
CA ASP A 78 14.76 -18.12 -14.18
C ASP A 78 16.17 -17.52 -14.35
N ALA A 79 16.83 -17.80 -15.48
CA ALA A 79 18.16 -17.26 -15.76
C ALA A 79 18.09 -15.76 -16.08
N SER A 80 17.22 -15.37 -17.02
CA SER A 80 17.00 -13.99 -17.41
C SER A 80 16.39 -13.17 -16.28
N PHE A 81 15.45 -13.74 -15.52
CA PHE A 81 14.87 -13.09 -14.34
C PHE A 81 15.92 -12.78 -13.28
N ARG A 82 16.81 -13.73 -12.97
CA ARG A 82 17.89 -13.49 -11.99
C ARG A 82 18.86 -12.44 -12.45
N ARG A 83 19.29 -12.48 -13.72
CA ARG A 83 20.18 -11.47 -14.30
C ARG A 83 19.52 -10.10 -14.27
N PHE A 84 18.29 -9.98 -14.76
CA PHE A 84 17.53 -8.73 -14.79
C PHE A 84 17.36 -8.15 -13.37
N SER A 85 17.02 -9.00 -12.39
CA SER A 85 16.87 -8.58 -11.00
C SER A 85 18.19 -8.08 -10.40
N GLN A 86 19.31 -8.74 -10.71
CA GLN A 86 20.64 -8.30 -10.27
C GLN A 86 21.03 -6.96 -10.92
N ASP A 87 20.83 -6.82 -12.22
CA ASP A 87 21.18 -5.61 -12.99
C ASP A 87 20.39 -4.38 -12.48
N HIS A 88 19.16 -4.59 -12.01
CA HIS A 88 18.27 -3.54 -11.52
C HIS A 88 18.23 -3.41 -9.99
N GLY A 89 19.02 -4.20 -9.26
CA GLY A 89 19.04 -4.18 -7.79
C GLY A 89 17.70 -4.58 -7.15
N ILE A 90 16.88 -5.38 -7.84
CA ILE A 90 15.57 -5.83 -7.37
C ILE A 90 15.77 -6.98 -6.39
N ASN A 91 15.38 -6.79 -5.13
CA ASN A 91 15.44 -7.84 -4.13
C ASN A 91 14.09 -8.59 -4.02
N HIS A 92 14.14 -9.83 -3.54
CA HIS A 92 12.95 -10.66 -3.28
C HIS A 92 11.95 -9.96 -2.35
N SER A 93 12.44 -9.20 -1.36
CA SER A 93 11.58 -8.40 -0.49
C SER A 93 10.79 -7.36 -1.26
N ASP A 94 11.35 -6.76 -2.30
CA ASP A 94 10.70 -5.68 -3.05
C ASP A 94 9.61 -6.21 -3.99
N LEU A 95 9.82 -7.43 -4.49
CA LEU A 95 8.85 -8.15 -5.31
C LEU A 95 7.64 -8.66 -4.51
N TYR A 96 7.87 -9.27 -3.34
CA TYR A 96 6.83 -10.03 -2.63
C TYR A 96 6.37 -9.41 -1.31
N GLN A 97 7.23 -8.71 -0.57
CA GLN A 97 6.92 -8.22 0.79
C GLN A 97 6.64 -6.72 0.85
N LYS A 98 7.39 -5.94 0.07
CA LYS A 98 7.40 -4.47 0.08
C LYS A 98 6.87 -3.88 -1.22
N ARG A 99 6.12 -4.67 -2.01
CA ARG A 99 5.47 -4.14 -3.21
C ARG A 99 4.62 -2.94 -2.81
N SER A 100 4.89 -1.78 -3.39
CA SER A 100 4.16 -0.56 -3.08
C SER A 100 2.68 -0.71 -3.44
N VAL A 101 1.83 0.16 -2.86
CA VAL A 101 0.39 0.13 -3.10
C VAL A 101 0.06 0.32 -4.59
N TRP A 102 0.81 1.17 -5.30
CA TRP A 102 0.56 1.40 -6.73
C TRP A 102 0.95 0.16 -7.58
N LEU A 103 2.08 -0.51 -7.29
CA LEU A 103 2.48 -1.72 -8.01
C LEU A 103 1.49 -2.87 -7.82
N ARG A 104 0.86 -2.96 -6.63
CA ARG A 104 -0.24 -3.91 -6.39
C ARG A 104 -1.44 -3.58 -7.26
N LYS A 105 -1.85 -2.31 -7.28
CA LYS A 105 -2.97 -1.84 -8.11
C LYS A 105 -2.75 -2.11 -9.60
N ASP A 106 -1.54 -1.87 -10.10
CA ASP A 106 -1.19 -2.13 -11.50
C ASP A 106 -1.22 -3.64 -11.80
N ALA A 107 -0.70 -4.48 -10.90
CA ALA A 107 -0.79 -5.93 -11.02
C ALA A 107 -2.25 -6.44 -11.02
N ASP A 108 -3.09 -5.89 -10.14
CA ASP A 108 -4.53 -6.24 -10.07
C ASP A 108 -5.30 -5.76 -11.32
N ALA A 109 -4.88 -4.65 -11.92
CA ALA A 109 -5.44 -4.18 -13.19
C ALA A 109 -5.05 -5.14 -14.33
N LEU A 110 -3.77 -5.46 -14.44
CA LEU A 110 -3.26 -6.42 -15.43
C LEU A 110 -3.92 -7.79 -15.28
N GLU A 111 -4.09 -8.29 -14.05
CA GLU A 111 -4.78 -9.57 -13.81
C GLU A 111 -6.23 -9.54 -14.32
N ARG A 112 -6.94 -8.43 -14.13
CA ARG A 112 -8.30 -8.27 -14.65
C ARG A 112 -8.31 -8.22 -16.18
N ASP A 113 -7.37 -7.50 -16.78
CA ASP A 113 -7.26 -7.37 -18.23
C ASP A 113 -6.93 -8.73 -18.89
N LEU A 114 -5.97 -9.47 -18.34
CA LEU A 114 -5.61 -10.82 -18.80
C LEU A 114 -6.74 -11.83 -18.63
N ARG A 115 -7.60 -11.66 -17.63
CA ARG A 115 -8.80 -12.50 -17.48
C ARG A 115 -9.91 -12.13 -18.46
N ALA A 116 -10.01 -10.86 -18.84
CA ALA A 116 -11.02 -10.37 -19.78
C ALA A 116 -10.68 -10.75 -21.22
N ASP A 117 -9.39 -10.68 -21.61
CA ASP A 117 -8.88 -11.10 -22.92
C ASP A 117 -7.61 -11.95 -22.77
N PRO A 118 -7.75 -13.26 -22.49
CA PRO A 118 -6.60 -14.12 -22.25
C PRO A 118 -5.76 -14.35 -23.50
N GLU A 119 -6.37 -14.46 -24.68
CA GLU A 119 -5.61 -14.75 -25.91
C GLU A 119 -4.82 -13.53 -26.38
N GLY A 120 -5.48 -12.37 -26.48
CA GLY A 120 -4.82 -11.12 -26.90
C GLY A 120 -3.82 -10.63 -25.85
N GLY A 121 -4.22 -10.66 -24.58
CA GLY A 121 -3.38 -10.24 -23.46
C GLY A 121 -2.11 -11.09 -23.32
N CYS A 122 -2.21 -12.41 -23.34
CA CYS A 122 -1.03 -13.27 -23.20
C CYS A 122 -0.08 -13.18 -24.38
N ARG A 123 -0.60 -13.00 -25.59
CA ARG A 123 0.24 -12.76 -26.77
C ARG A 123 0.99 -11.43 -26.64
N HIS A 124 0.30 -10.38 -26.20
CA HIS A 124 0.92 -9.09 -25.94
C HIS A 124 2.04 -9.17 -24.88
N MET A 125 1.82 -9.92 -23.80
CA MET A 125 2.85 -10.14 -22.77
C MET A 125 4.07 -10.89 -23.31
N LEU A 126 3.85 -11.88 -24.18
CA LEU A 126 4.95 -12.59 -24.85
C LEU A 126 5.72 -11.68 -25.79
N ASP A 127 5.06 -10.76 -26.50
CA ASP A 127 5.74 -9.79 -27.37
C ASP A 127 6.59 -8.80 -26.55
N LEU A 128 6.07 -8.31 -25.43
CA LEU A 128 6.77 -7.40 -24.52
C LEU A 128 7.94 -8.05 -23.78
N TYR A 129 7.78 -9.27 -23.30
CA TYR A 129 8.74 -9.89 -22.37
C TYR A 129 9.47 -11.10 -22.94
N GLY A 130 9.19 -11.49 -24.19
CA GLY A 130 9.80 -12.65 -24.85
C GLY A 130 11.10 -12.35 -25.58
N ARG A 131 11.16 -11.27 -26.36
CA ARG A 131 12.35 -10.94 -27.17
C ARG A 131 12.81 -9.50 -27.13
N ASP A 132 11.93 -8.53 -27.43
CA ASP A 132 12.38 -7.18 -27.81
C ASP A 132 11.79 -6.04 -26.99
N GLY A 133 10.98 -6.33 -25.96
CA GLY A 133 10.39 -5.27 -25.13
C GLY A 133 11.29 -4.82 -23.97
N PRO A 134 10.72 -4.08 -23.00
CA PRO A 134 11.48 -3.33 -22.00
C PRO A 134 12.27 -4.22 -21.02
N ALA A 135 11.88 -5.49 -20.91
CA ALA A 135 12.60 -6.51 -20.15
C ALA A 135 12.62 -7.81 -20.95
N PRO A 136 13.53 -7.92 -21.93
CA PRO A 136 13.54 -9.02 -22.87
C PRO A 136 13.91 -10.33 -22.16
N HIS A 137 13.36 -11.43 -22.67
CA HIS A 137 13.58 -12.79 -22.18
C HIS A 137 13.09 -13.07 -20.75
N LEU A 138 12.32 -12.17 -20.13
CA LEU A 138 11.66 -12.48 -18.85
C LEU A 138 10.61 -13.59 -19.00
N LEU A 139 9.94 -13.67 -20.16
CA LEU A 139 8.99 -14.72 -20.48
C LEU A 139 9.54 -15.65 -21.56
N ALA A 140 9.34 -16.95 -21.34
CA ALA A 140 9.62 -17.99 -22.30
C ALA A 140 8.38 -18.84 -22.53
N VAL A 141 8.24 -19.38 -23.74
CA VAL A 141 7.26 -20.44 -24.00
C VAL A 141 7.73 -21.71 -23.27
N ARG A 142 6.79 -22.42 -22.66
CA ARG A 142 7.05 -23.62 -21.90
C ARG A 142 7.69 -24.72 -22.74
#